data_AF-A0A7S1Q0L0-F1
#
_entry.id   AF-A0A7S1Q0L0-F1
#
_cell.length_a   1.000
_cell.length_b   1.000
_cell.length_c   1.000
_cell.angle_alpha   90.00
_cell.angle_beta   90.00
_cell.angle_gamma   90.00
#
_symmetry.space_group_name_H-M   'P 1'
#
loop_
_entity.id
_entity.type
_entity.pdbx_description
1 polymer ?
#
loop_
_entity_poly.entity_id
_entity_poly.type
_entity_poly.pdbx_seq_one_letter_code
_entity_poly.pdbx_strand_id
1 'polypeptide(L)'
;AEGLEQLMQHFGMHCAAGSGASPDGSSAEPRRMGYTFATCMWRCLNWAALKATGAAGASLYCGGCGLGLGVLVGGVFAIPRKRIPSMDARSEPEILLKMAWVLCLALYHGARRIDLVCMGLRWGTGFGLVFGCFHGLVHVDPERHGFRSVFWSGLTGQATRRSLSGARPVLSTRIDVFKPSLP
;
A
#
# COMPACT_ATOMS: atom_id res chain seq x y z
N ALA A 1 -25.28 -3.10 16.62
CA ALA A 1 -25.33 -1.65 16.35
C ALA A 1 -24.03 -0.96 16.77
N GLU A 2 -23.50 -1.27 17.95
CA GLU A 2 -22.27 -0.66 18.53
C GLU A 2 -21.01 -0.79 17.65
N GLY A 3 -20.85 -1.90 16.92
CA GLY A 3 -19.71 -2.08 16.01
C GLY A 3 -19.71 -1.11 14.82
N LEU A 4 -20.89 -0.67 14.36
CA LEU A 4 -20.99 0.29 13.27
C LEU A 4 -20.59 1.69 13.75
N GLU A 5 -20.96 2.06 14.98
CA GLU A 5 -20.55 3.34 15.57
C GLU A 5 -19.04 3.41 15.81
N GLN A 6 -18.41 2.33 16.28
CA GLN A 6 -16.95 2.27 16.38
C GLN A 6 -16.26 2.36 15.02
N LEU A 7 -16.82 1.71 13.99
CA LEU A 7 -16.31 1.80 12.63
C LEU A 7 -16.43 3.25 12.12
N MET A 8 -17.60 3.88 12.30
CA MET A 8 -17.83 5.28 11.94
C MET A 8 -16.95 6.27 12.71
N GLN A 9 -16.68 6.01 14.00
CA GLN A 9 -15.71 6.75 14.82
C GLN A 9 -14.29 6.59 14.28
N HIS A 10 -13.89 5.38 13.88
CA HIS A 10 -12.56 5.12 13.32
C HIS A 10 -12.38 5.76 11.93
N PHE A 11 -13.45 5.87 11.15
CA PHE A 11 -13.45 6.58 9.86
C PHE A 11 -13.62 8.10 9.99
N GLY A 12 -13.71 8.65 11.20
CA GLY A 12 -13.82 10.10 11.42
C GLY A 12 -15.14 10.71 10.90
N MET A 13 -16.17 9.88 10.69
CA MET A 13 -17.50 10.33 10.27
C MET A 13 -18.32 10.80 11.47
N HIS A 14 -17.80 11.76 12.23
CA HIS A 14 -18.68 12.61 13.03
C HIS A 14 -19.36 13.60 12.08
N CYS A 15 -20.46 13.15 11.47
CA CYS A 15 -21.52 14.08 11.14
C CYS A 15 -21.88 14.76 12.45
N ALA A 16 -21.66 16.06 12.55
CA ALA A 16 -22.07 16.88 13.66
C ALA A 16 -23.60 16.83 13.78
N ALA A 17 -24.14 15.73 14.30
CA ALA A 17 -25.48 15.64 14.82
C ALA A 17 -25.46 16.58 16.03
N GLY A 18 -25.96 17.79 15.81
CA GLY A 18 -25.92 18.85 16.80
C GLY A 18 -26.53 18.39 18.10
N SER A 19 -25.70 18.19 19.12
CA SER A 19 -26.12 18.19 20.51
C SER A 19 -26.49 19.64 20.85
N GLY A 20 -27.70 20.02 20.47
CA GLY A 20 -28.33 21.25 20.89
C GLY A 20 -28.73 21.13 22.36
N ALA A 21 -28.00 21.84 23.22
CA ALA A 21 -28.50 22.38 24.49
C ALA A 21 -27.43 23.32 25.05
N SER A 22 -27.40 24.56 24.55
CA SER A 22 -26.81 25.67 25.29
C SER A 22 -27.89 26.75 25.38
N PRO A 23 -28.50 26.95 26.55
CA PRO A 23 -29.50 27.99 26.76
C PRO A 23 -28.74 29.24 27.15
N ASP A 24 -28.38 30.10 26.20
CA ASP A 24 -28.18 31.51 26.54
C ASP A 24 -28.43 32.38 25.30
N GLY A 25 -29.41 33.25 25.47
CA GLY A 25 -29.90 34.15 24.43
C GLY A 25 -28.89 35.25 24.15
N SER A 26 -28.36 35.27 22.94
CA SER A 26 -27.78 36.47 22.34
C SER A 26 -27.84 36.35 20.82
N SER A 27 -28.60 37.27 20.24
CA SER A 27 -29.04 37.36 18.86
C SER A 27 -27.91 37.72 17.90
N ALA A 28 -27.35 36.70 17.23
CA ALA A 28 -26.83 36.75 15.87
C ALA A 28 -26.59 35.30 15.44
N GLU A 29 -27.65 34.59 15.04
CA GLU A 29 -27.52 33.20 14.59
C GLU A 29 -26.60 33.14 13.36
N PRO A 30 -25.38 32.57 13.47
CA PRO A 30 -24.62 32.24 12.29
C PRO A 30 -25.39 31.10 11.62
N ARG A 31 -25.89 31.35 10.40
CA ARG A 31 -26.56 30.34 9.56
C ARG A 31 -25.79 29.03 9.67
N ARG A 32 -26.36 28.07 10.40
CA ARG A 32 -25.97 26.66 10.35
C ARG A 32 -26.29 26.18 8.94
N MET A 33 -25.40 26.46 7.99
CA MET A 33 -25.43 25.85 6.66
C MET A 33 -25.31 24.36 6.89
N GLY A 34 -26.45 23.68 6.87
CA GLY A 34 -26.54 22.24 7.01
C GLY A 34 -25.61 21.62 5.99
N TYR A 35 -24.56 20.95 6.47
CA TYR A 35 -23.76 20.09 5.63
C TYR A 35 -24.70 19.02 5.07
N THR A 36 -25.06 19.16 3.79
CA THR A 36 -25.93 18.21 3.11
C THR A 36 -25.28 16.84 3.15
N PHE A 37 -26.07 15.79 3.39
CA PHE A 37 -25.63 14.38 3.34
C PHE A 37 -24.79 14.07 2.10
N ALA A 38 -25.14 14.70 0.97
CA ALA A 38 -24.38 14.63 -0.28
C ALA A 38 -22.90 15.02 -0.14
N THR A 39 -22.57 16.09 0.59
CA THR A 39 -21.19 16.55 0.80
C THR A 39 -20.40 15.56 1.66
N CYS A 40 -21.04 14.96 2.66
CA CYS A 40 -20.43 13.91 3.48
C CYS A 40 -20.14 12.66 2.64
N MET A 41 -21.14 12.19 1.88
CA MET A 41 -20.99 11.04 0.99
C MET A 41 -19.90 11.27 -0.06
N TRP A 42 -19.85 12.46 -0.66
CA TRP A 42 -18.81 12.83 -1.62
C TRP A 42 -17.40 12.78 -1.00
N ARG A 43 -17.23 13.28 0.23
CA ARG A 43 -15.96 13.21 0.96
C ARG A 43 -15.55 11.75 1.25
N CYS A 44 -16.49 10.92 1.67
CA CYS A 44 -16.23 9.50 1.92
C CYS A 44 -15.81 8.77 0.64
N LEU A 45 -16.50 9.01 -0.47
CA LEU A 45 -16.16 8.43 -1.78
C LEU A 45 -14.77 8.90 -2.25
N ASN A 46 -14.46 10.19 -2.11
CA ASN A 46 -13.17 10.74 -2.49
C ASN A 46 -12.03 10.14 -1.66
N TRP A 47 -12.24 9.96 -0.36
CA TRP A 47 -11.28 9.33 0.55
C TRP A 47 -11.05 7.86 0.20
N ALA A 48 -12.13 7.10 -0.05
CA ALA A 48 -12.05 5.71 -0.47
C ALA A 48 -11.33 5.57 -1.82
N ALA A 49 -11.62 6.46 -2.78
CA ALA A 49 -10.96 6.47 -4.09
C ALA A 49 -9.46 6.78 -3.98
N LEU A 50 -9.05 7.68 -3.08
CA LEU A 50 -7.63 7.98 -2.82
C LEU A 50 -6.92 6.76 -2.23
N LYS A 51 -7.53 6.06 -1.27
CA LYS A 51 -6.97 4.81 -0.73
C LYS A 51 -6.86 3.72 -1.78
N ALA A 52 -7.89 3.52 -2.59
CA ALA A 52 -7.87 2.55 -3.69
C ALA A 52 -6.76 2.87 -4.71
N THR A 53 -6.57 4.15 -5.02
CA THR A 53 -5.52 4.60 -5.95
C THR A 53 -4.11 4.32 -5.40
N GLY A 54 -3.87 4.59 -4.12
CA GLY A 54 -2.60 4.27 -3.47
C GLY A 54 -2.36 2.76 -3.37
N ALA A 55 -3.40 2.00 -3.03
CA ALA A 55 -3.37 0.53 -3.01
C ALA A 55 -3.08 -0.04 -4.41
N ALA A 56 -3.66 0.52 -5.47
CA ALA A 56 -3.38 0.12 -6.85
C ALA A 56 -1.91 0.35 -7.23
N GLY A 57 -1.36 1.54 -6.92
CA GLY A 57 0.06 1.84 -7.16
C GLY A 57 1.00 0.89 -6.41
N ALA A 58 0.75 0.68 -5.10
CA ALA A 58 1.52 -0.25 -4.29
C ALA A 58 1.39 -1.72 -4.76
N SER A 59 0.20 -2.12 -5.20
CA SER A 59 -0.05 -3.45 -5.79
C SER A 59 0.77 -3.66 -7.04
N LEU A 60 0.84 -2.68 -7.95
CA LEU A 60 1.66 -2.78 -9.15
C LEU A 60 3.15 -2.90 -8.82
N TYR A 61 3.64 -2.12 -7.85
CA TYR A 61 5.02 -2.21 -7.38
C TYR A 61 5.34 -3.59 -6.79
N CYS A 62 4.59 -4.01 -5.77
CA CYS A 62 4.79 -5.29 -5.09
C CYS A 62 4.52 -6.48 -6.02
N GLY A 63 3.53 -6.38 -6.92
CA GLY A 63 3.24 -7.37 -7.95
C GLY A 63 4.38 -7.50 -8.96
N GLY A 64 4.99 -6.39 -9.39
CA GLY A 64 6.18 -6.40 -10.23
C GLY A 64 7.39 -7.05 -9.54
N CYS A 65 7.62 -6.74 -8.26
CA CYS A 65 8.65 -7.42 -7.46
C CYS A 65 8.35 -8.91 -7.30
N GLY A 66 7.09 -9.26 -7.02
CA GLY A 66 6.61 -10.63 -6.90
C GLY A 66 6.75 -11.43 -8.20
N LEU A 67 6.54 -10.79 -9.36
CA LEU A 67 6.79 -11.37 -10.67
C LEU A 67 8.27 -11.72 -10.83
N GLY A 68 9.17 -10.79 -10.54
CA GLY A 68 10.62 -11.02 -10.61
C GLY A 68 11.05 -12.18 -9.72
N LEU A 69 10.63 -12.18 -8.45
CA LEU A 69 10.90 -13.28 -7.52
C LEU A 69 10.29 -14.61 -7.97
N GLY A 70 9.05 -14.59 -8.48
CA GLY A 70 8.36 -15.77 -8.98
C GLY A 70 9.08 -16.41 -10.17
N VAL A 71 9.59 -15.60 -11.11
CA VAL A 71 10.40 -16.06 -12.24
C VAL A 71 11.71 -16.68 -11.76
N LEU A 72 12.41 -16.03 -10.81
CA LEU A 72 13.65 -16.56 -10.23
C LEU A 72 13.41 -17.90 -9.54
N VAL A 73 12.40 -17.98 -8.68
CA VAL A 73 12.03 -19.21 -7.95
C VAL A 73 11.66 -20.31 -8.94
N GLY A 74 10.79 -20.04 -9.92
CA GLY A 74 10.41 -20.99 -10.95
C GLY A 74 11.60 -21.49 -11.78
N GLY A 75 12.53 -20.59 -12.12
CA GLY A 75 13.77 -20.93 -12.81
C GLY A 75 14.69 -21.83 -11.98
N VAL A 76 14.83 -21.55 -10.69
CA VAL A 76 15.60 -22.40 -9.76
C VAL A 76 14.97 -23.78 -9.63
N PHE A 77 13.64 -23.89 -9.52
CA PHE A 77 12.94 -25.18 -9.51
C PHE A 77 13.04 -25.94 -10.82
N ALA A 78 13.32 -25.26 -11.95
CA ALA A 78 13.56 -25.91 -13.23
C ALA A 78 14.96 -26.55 -13.34
N ILE A 79 15.90 -26.21 -12.45
CA ILE A 79 17.26 -26.78 -12.44
C ILE A 79 17.20 -28.24 -11.96
N PRO A 80 17.72 -29.20 -12.75
CA PRO A 80 17.82 -30.58 -12.30
C PRO A 80 18.74 -30.69 -11.07
N ARG A 81 18.26 -31.30 -9.98
CA ARG A 81 19.01 -31.42 -8.71
C ARG A 81 20.42 -32.01 -8.86
N LYS A 82 20.65 -32.85 -9.87
CA LYS A 82 21.96 -33.46 -10.16
C LYS A 82 23.02 -32.48 -10.66
N ARG A 83 22.65 -31.24 -11.03
CA ARG A 83 23.56 -30.22 -11.58
C ARG A 83 23.76 -29.02 -10.66
N ILE A 84 23.28 -29.08 -9.41
CA ILE A 84 23.46 -27.99 -8.45
C ILE A 84 24.92 -28.04 -7.96
N PRO A 85 25.73 -27.00 -8.18
CA PRO A 85 27.10 -26.95 -7.67
C PRO A 85 27.10 -26.94 -6.14
N SER A 86 28.14 -27.50 -5.52
CA SER A 86 28.31 -27.44 -4.08
C SER A 86 28.44 -25.98 -3.61
N MET A 87 27.68 -25.63 -2.58
CA MET A 87 27.61 -24.27 -2.02
C MET A 87 28.79 -23.94 -1.09
N ASP A 88 29.77 -24.83 -0.94
CA ASP A 88 30.97 -24.57 -0.13
C ASP A 88 31.83 -23.52 -0.82
N ALA A 89 31.65 -22.24 -0.47
CA ALA A 89 32.47 -21.13 -0.90
C ALA A 89 33.19 -20.53 0.30
N ARG A 90 34.50 -20.24 0.15
CA ARG A 90 35.31 -19.66 1.24
C ARG A 90 35.50 -18.16 1.11
N SER A 91 35.20 -17.56 -0.05
CA SER A 91 35.45 -16.15 -0.33
C SER A 91 34.22 -15.45 -0.92
N GLU A 92 34.02 -14.17 -0.58
CA GLU A 92 32.93 -13.34 -1.12
C GLU A 92 32.84 -13.30 -2.67
N PRO A 93 33.94 -13.11 -3.43
CA PRO A 93 33.86 -13.11 -4.89
C PRO A 93 33.44 -14.47 -5.45
N GLU A 94 33.81 -15.57 -4.79
CA GLU A 94 33.39 -16.91 -5.16
C GLU A 94 31.88 -17.10 -4.96
N ILE A 95 31.32 -16.56 -3.87
CA ILE A 95 29.87 -16.56 -3.62
C ILE A 95 29.14 -15.80 -4.74
N LEU A 96 29.61 -14.60 -5.11
CA LEU A 96 29.01 -13.80 -6.18
C LEU A 96 29.06 -14.52 -7.53
N LEU A 97 30.20 -15.14 -7.87
CA LEU A 97 30.35 -15.90 -9.09
C LEU A 97 29.40 -17.11 -9.12
N LYS A 98 29.25 -17.83 -8.00
CA LYS A 98 28.31 -18.95 -7.87
C LYS A 98 26.86 -18.49 -8.00
N MET A 99 26.50 -17.36 -7.38
CA MET A 99 25.17 -16.78 -7.49
C MET A 99 24.84 -16.37 -8.93
N ALA A 100 25.80 -15.72 -9.62
CA ALA A 100 25.66 -15.37 -11.04
C ALA A 100 25.51 -16.63 -11.91
N TRP A 101 26.28 -17.67 -11.63
CA TRP A 101 26.19 -18.94 -12.33
C TRP A 101 24.83 -19.64 -12.13
N VAL A 102 24.33 -19.70 -10.90
CA VAL A 102 23.00 -20.25 -10.57
C VAL A 102 21.91 -19.43 -11.26
N LEU A 103 22.06 -18.10 -11.32
CA LEU A 103 21.13 -17.22 -12.04
C LEU A 103 21.11 -17.53 -13.54
N CYS A 104 22.28 -17.69 -14.18
CA CYS A 104 22.37 -18.09 -15.59
C CYS A 104 21.73 -19.47 -15.83
N LEU A 105 21.95 -20.44 -14.93
CA LEU A 105 21.31 -21.75 -15.01
C LEU A 105 19.80 -21.68 -14.84
N ALA A 106 19.30 -20.87 -13.92
CA ALA A 106 17.88 -20.65 -13.69
C ALA A 106 17.21 -20.03 -14.92
N LEU A 107 17.86 -19.05 -15.56
CA LEU A 107 17.37 -18.44 -16.81
C LEU A 107 17.37 -19.45 -17.97
N TYR A 108 18.46 -20.20 -18.14
CA TYR A 108 18.58 -21.19 -19.21
C TYR A 108 17.55 -22.32 -19.07
N HIS A 109 17.42 -22.90 -17.87
CA HIS A 109 16.46 -23.98 -17.62
C HIS A 109 15.03 -23.46 -17.54
N GLY A 110 14.81 -22.25 -17.04
CA GLY A 110 13.52 -21.58 -17.04
C GLY A 110 12.98 -21.38 -18.47
N ALA A 111 13.83 -20.95 -19.41
CA ALA A 111 13.45 -20.82 -20.82
C ALA A 111 13.05 -22.16 -21.47
N ARG A 112 13.61 -23.28 -21.00
CA ARG A 112 13.22 -24.63 -21.46
C ARG A 112 11.97 -25.19 -20.77
N ARG A 113 11.65 -24.73 -19.56
CA ARG A 113 10.50 -25.19 -18.76
C ARG A 113 9.62 -24.01 -18.37
N ILE A 114 9.00 -23.41 -19.39
CA ILE A 114 8.16 -22.23 -19.26
C ILE A 114 6.98 -22.48 -18.30
N ASP A 115 6.48 -23.72 -18.21
CA ASP A 115 5.36 -24.07 -17.31
C ASP A 115 5.66 -23.75 -15.84
N LEU A 116 6.87 -24.07 -15.37
CA LEU A 116 7.29 -23.80 -13.98
C LEU A 116 7.47 -22.30 -13.74
N VAL A 117 8.01 -21.58 -14.73
CA VAL A 117 8.18 -20.13 -14.68
C VAL A 117 6.81 -19.44 -14.65
N CYS A 118 5.88 -19.86 -15.50
CA CYS A 118 4.50 -19.37 -15.53
C CYS A 118 3.79 -19.64 -14.21
N MET A 119 3.98 -20.82 -13.60
CA MET A 119 3.43 -21.13 -12.29
C MET A 119 4.00 -20.19 -11.22
N GLY A 120 5.34 -20.04 -11.17
CA GLY A 120 6.01 -19.13 -10.25
C GLY A 120 5.57 -17.67 -10.44
N LEU A 121 5.43 -17.22 -11.68
CA LEU A 121 4.94 -15.89 -12.04
C LEU A 121 3.52 -15.65 -11.56
N ARG A 122 2.59 -16.60 -11.77
CA ARG A 122 1.19 -16.48 -11.35
C ARG A 122 1.09 -16.34 -9.83
N TRP A 123 1.77 -17.21 -9.09
CA TRP A 123 1.77 -17.16 -7.63
C TRP A 123 2.49 -15.92 -7.10
N GLY A 124 3.70 -15.62 -7.60
CA GLY A 124 4.48 -14.47 -7.16
C GLY A 124 3.77 -13.14 -7.43
N THR A 125 3.18 -12.97 -8.61
CA THR A 125 2.38 -11.78 -8.95
C THR A 125 1.12 -11.72 -8.08
N GLY A 126 0.42 -12.84 -7.90
CA GLY A 126 -0.79 -12.90 -7.07
C GLY A 126 -0.52 -12.50 -5.62
N PHE A 127 0.49 -13.10 -4.98
CA PHE A 127 0.91 -12.74 -3.63
C PHE A 127 1.38 -11.29 -3.54
N GLY A 128 2.17 -10.82 -4.51
CA GLY A 128 2.65 -9.43 -4.57
C GLY A 128 1.52 -8.41 -4.68
N LEU A 129 0.51 -8.68 -5.52
CA LEU A 129 -0.66 -7.82 -5.67
C LEU A 129 -1.49 -7.77 -4.39
N VAL A 130 -1.79 -8.93 -3.79
CA VAL A 130 -2.57 -8.99 -2.54
C VAL A 130 -1.84 -8.26 -1.41
N PHE A 131 -0.54 -8.53 -1.26
CA PHE A 131 0.29 -7.86 -0.26
C PHE A 131 0.34 -6.35 -0.48
N GLY A 132 0.59 -5.89 -1.72
CA GLY A 132 0.63 -4.47 -2.06
C GLY A 132 -0.71 -3.77 -1.84
N CYS A 133 -1.83 -4.46 -2.06
CA CYS A 133 -3.16 -3.93 -1.80
C CYS A 133 -3.38 -3.68 -0.30
N PHE A 134 -3.13 -4.68 0.55
CA PHE A 134 -3.22 -4.52 2.00
C PHE A 134 -2.25 -3.45 2.52
N HIS A 135 -1.01 -3.48 2.05
CA HIS A 135 0.00 -2.50 2.45
C HIS A 135 -0.42 -1.07 2.07
N GLY A 136 -0.96 -0.86 0.87
CA GLY A 136 -1.44 0.46 0.45
C GLY A 136 -2.67 0.93 1.23
N LEU A 137 -3.60 0.04 1.58
CA LEU A 137 -4.79 0.41 2.37
C LEU A 137 -4.45 0.88 3.80
N VAL A 138 -3.41 0.29 4.40
CA VAL A 138 -2.96 0.63 5.76
C VAL A 138 -2.13 1.92 5.80
N HIS A 139 -1.25 2.15 4.82
CA HIS A 139 -0.26 3.23 4.90
C HIS A 139 -0.59 4.50 4.10
N VAL A 140 -1.66 4.52 3.31
CA VAL A 140 -2.01 5.71 2.52
C VAL A 140 -2.73 6.73 3.39
N ASP A 141 -2.06 7.85 3.62
CA ASP A 141 -2.64 9.09 4.15
C ASP A 141 -3.20 9.96 3.00
N PRO A 142 -4.53 10.03 2.83
CA PRO A 142 -5.14 10.76 1.72
C PRO A 142 -5.17 12.28 1.94
N GLU A 143 -4.87 12.77 3.14
CA GLU A 143 -5.07 14.17 3.50
C GLU A 143 -4.07 15.14 2.87
N ARG A 144 -2.94 14.65 2.34
CA ARG A 144 -1.82 15.52 1.93
C ARG A 144 -1.52 15.53 0.43
N HIS A 145 -2.20 14.72 -0.38
CA HIS A 145 -1.78 14.48 -1.76
C HIS A 145 -2.97 14.26 -2.71
N GLY A 146 -2.89 14.80 -3.93
CA GLY A 146 -3.85 14.48 -5.00
C GLY A 146 -3.67 13.05 -5.53
N PHE A 147 -4.69 12.51 -6.22
CA PHE A 147 -4.73 11.14 -6.76
C PHE A 147 -3.45 10.69 -7.45
N ARG A 148 -2.92 11.52 -8.38
CA ARG A 148 -1.70 11.20 -9.13
C ARG A 148 -0.48 11.06 -8.22
N SER A 149 -0.36 11.90 -7.20
CA SER A 149 0.75 11.87 -6.25
C SER A 149 0.66 10.65 -5.34
N VAL A 150 -0.54 10.32 -4.84
CA VAL A 150 -0.78 9.10 -4.04
C VAL A 150 -0.46 7.84 -4.85
N PHE A 151 -0.92 7.77 -6.10
CA PHE A 151 -0.61 6.66 -7.01
C PHE A 151 0.90 6.50 -7.20
N TRP A 152 1.60 7.58 -7.55
CA TRP A 152 3.04 7.55 -7.79
C TRP A 152 3.85 7.22 -6.54
N SER A 153 3.41 7.69 -5.37
CA SER A 153 4.05 7.35 -4.09
C SER A 153 3.91 5.86 -3.78
N GLY A 154 2.74 5.27 -4.06
CA GLY A 154 2.52 3.83 -3.98
C GLY A 154 3.38 3.05 -4.99
N LEU A 155 3.38 3.48 -6.26
CA LEU A 155 4.10 2.83 -7.36
C LEU A 155 5.63 2.85 -7.18
N THR A 156 6.17 3.90 -6.58
CA THR A 156 7.62 4.00 -6.30
C THR A 156 8.04 3.27 -5.02
N GLY A 157 7.07 2.76 -4.25
CA GLY A 157 7.33 2.11 -2.96
C GLY A 157 7.88 3.06 -1.90
N GLN A 158 7.73 4.39 -2.05
CA GLN A 158 8.23 5.35 -1.07
C GLN A 158 7.59 5.15 0.30
N ALA A 159 6.27 4.86 0.34
CA ALA A 159 5.56 4.56 1.58
C ALA A 159 6.11 3.30 2.26
N THR A 160 6.38 2.25 1.49
CA THR A 160 6.97 1.00 1.98
C THR A 160 8.38 1.21 2.51
N ARG A 161 9.22 1.95 1.79
CA ARG A 161 10.60 2.25 2.23
C ARG A 161 10.62 3.04 3.54
N ARG A 162 9.74 4.03 3.70
CA ARG A 162 9.61 4.80 4.95
C ARG A 162 9.17 3.91 6.12
N SER A 163 8.27 2.97 5.87
CA SER A 163 7.85 1.98 6.88
C SER A 163 8.99 1.05 7.28
N LEU A 164 9.77 0.57 6.31
CA LEU A 164 10.90 -0.34 6.55
C LEU A 164 12.08 0.33 7.23
N SER A 165 12.34 1.61 6.93
CA SER A 165 13.45 2.35 7.54
C SER A 165 13.26 2.62 9.03
N GLY A 166 12.14 2.16 9.63
CA GLY A 166 11.84 2.42 11.04
C GLY A 166 11.78 3.92 11.34
N ALA A 167 11.66 4.75 10.30
CA ALA A 167 11.41 6.16 10.45
C ALA A 167 10.03 6.19 11.10
N ARG A 168 10.01 6.37 12.43
CA ARG A 168 8.77 6.57 13.18
C ARG A 168 7.97 7.53 12.32
N PRO A 169 6.70 7.20 11.98
CA PRO A 169 5.86 8.19 11.34
C PRO A 169 6.04 9.39 12.25
N VAL A 170 6.63 10.45 11.69
CA VAL A 170 6.68 11.73 12.39
C VAL A 170 5.21 11.89 12.67
N LEU A 171 4.85 11.69 13.95
CA LEU A 171 3.54 11.96 14.50
C LEU A 171 3.45 13.43 14.19
N SER A 172 3.03 13.70 12.95
CA SER A 172 2.87 15.01 12.43
C SER A 172 1.73 15.41 13.28
N THR A 173 2.11 16.12 14.33
CA THR A 173 1.31 16.90 15.25
C THR A 173 -0.01 17.06 14.56
N ARG A 174 -1.10 16.54 15.15
CA ARG A 174 -2.46 16.93 14.75
C ARG A 174 -2.41 18.44 14.59
N ILE A 175 -2.14 18.90 13.39
CA ILE A 175 -2.34 20.27 13.01
C ILE A 175 -3.83 20.19 12.85
N ASP A 176 -4.52 20.73 13.84
CA ASP A 176 -5.95 20.92 13.81
C ASP A 176 -6.27 21.78 12.57
N VAL A 177 -6.35 21.13 11.40
CA VAL A 177 -6.79 21.74 10.12
C VAL A 177 -8.29 22.06 10.19
N PHE A 178 -8.97 21.69 11.28
CA PHE A 178 -10.21 22.32 11.72
C PHE A 178 -9.96 23.66 12.42
N LYS A 179 -9.15 24.54 11.83
CA LYS A 179 -9.41 25.98 11.94
C LYS A 179 -10.33 26.31 10.79
N PRO A 180 -11.65 26.44 11.00
CA PRO A 180 -12.51 26.99 9.96
C PRO A 180 -11.92 28.34 9.57
N SER A 181 -11.60 28.49 8.29
CA SER A 181 -11.31 29.80 7.71
C SER A 181 -12.57 30.64 7.89
N LEU A 182 -12.59 31.43 8.97
CA LEU A 182 -13.56 32.50 9.15
C LEU A 182 -13.40 33.46 7.96
N PRO A 183 -14.52 33.90 7.34
CA PRO A 183 -14.50 34.94 6.32
C PRO A 183 -14.00 36.28 6.89
#